data_AF-A0A7S1CYK7-F1
#
_entry.id   AF-A0A7S1CYK7-F1
#
_cell.length_a   1.000
_cell.length_b   1.000
_cell.length_c   1.000
_cell.angle_alpha   90.00
_cell.angle_beta   90.00
_cell.angle_gamma   90.00
#
_symmetry.space_group_name_H-M   'P 1'
#
loop_
_entity.id
_entity.type
_entity.pdbx_description
1 polymer ?
#
loop_
_entity_poly.entity_id
_entity_poly.type
_entity_poly.pdbx_seq_one_letter_code
_entity_poly.pdbx_strand_id
1 'polypeptide(L)'
;GSSSSSSSSSSNGVEGGAQIHPGCDRDVYSIMTTGRNREQVFDTRNDPLAAYIYAQLGDEGVSKALAKCSFPMRKTRAKQLLLFLPQTTVKLVGEDIAELACSRKETVEQLLVELDQERLQQQQQDAKIPTTSGA
;
A
#
# COMPACT_ATOMS: atom_id res chain seq x y z
N GLY A 1 45.53 12.17 -44.10
CA GLY A 1 44.86 10.89 -43.81
C GLY A 1 43.40 11.18 -43.59
N SER A 2 42.56 10.75 -44.53
CA SER A 2 41.13 11.05 -44.54
C SER A 2 40.37 10.18 -43.54
N SER A 3 39.49 10.86 -42.78
CA SER A 3 38.23 10.43 -42.16
C SER A 3 37.81 8.95 -42.18
N SER A 4 37.41 8.45 -41.01
CA SER A 4 36.08 7.81 -40.84
C SER A 4 35.78 7.57 -39.36
N SER A 5 34.84 8.36 -38.86
CA SER A 5 34.01 8.15 -37.69
C SER A 5 33.00 7.02 -37.95
N SER A 6 32.81 6.14 -36.97
CA SER A 6 31.72 5.17 -36.96
C SER A 6 30.97 5.25 -35.64
N SER A 7 29.90 6.03 -35.69
CA SER A 7 28.74 6.03 -34.82
C SER A 7 27.99 4.71 -34.97
N SER A 8 27.54 4.14 -33.85
CA SER A 8 26.47 3.14 -33.86
C SER A 8 25.48 3.48 -32.75
N SER A 9 24.46 4.22 -33.18
CA SER A 9 23.21 4.47 -32.51
C SER A 9 22.48 3.15 -32.22
N SER A 10 21.94 3.01 -31.02
CA SER A 10 20.83 2.09 -30.75
C SER A 10 19.84 2.82 -29.85
N SER A 11 19.07 3.68 -30.50
CA SER A 11 17.86 4.30 -29.98
C SER A 11 16.72 3.30 -30.10
N ASN A 12 16.35 2.65 -28.99
CA ASN A 12 15.02 2.08 -28.85
C ASN A 12 14.17 3.11 -28.11
N GLY A 13 13.25 3.73 -28.85
CA GLY A 13 12.31 4.69 -28.34
C GLY A 13 11.29 4.05 -27.41
N VAL A 14 10.93 4.81 -26.37
CA VAL A 14 9.57 4.88 -25.88
C VAL A 14 9.31 6.36 -25.61
N GLU A 15 8.86 7.06 -26.66
CA GLU A 15 8.21 8.36 -26.53
C GLU A 15 6.85 8.15 -25.86
N GLY A 16 6.82 8.44 -24.57
CA GLY A 16 5.62 8.42 -23.74
C GLY A 16 5.90 9.23 -22.49
N GLY A 17 6.24 10.50 -22.66
CA GLY A 17 6.56 11.43 -21.58
C GLY A 17 5.33 11.74 -20.73
N ALA A 18 4.90 10.78 -19.91
CA ALA A 18 3.98 11.04 -18.82
C ALA A 18 4.59 12.14 -17.95
N GLN A 19 3.92 13.30 -17.87
CA GLN A 19 4.39 14.40 -17.03
C GLN A 19 4.39 13.93 -15.57
N ILE A 20 5.58 13.65 -15.05
CA ILE A 20 5.78 13.30 -13.65
C ILE A 20 5.45 14.56 -12.83
N HIS A 21 4.49 14.43 -11.92
CA HIS A 21 4.12 15.52 -11.00
C HIS A 21 5.37 16.02 -10.25
N PRO A 22 5.58 17.34 -10.08
CA PRO A 22 6.82 17.88 -9.49
C PRO A 22 7.09 17.45 -8.04
N GLY A 23 6.08 16.94 -7.34
CA GLY A 23 6.22 16.33 -6.01
C GLY A 23 6.44 14.83 -5.99
N CYS A 24 6.61 14.18 -7.15
CA CYS A 24 6.85 12.75 -7.27
C CYS A 24 8.35 12.49 -7.43
N ASP A 25 8.91 11.71 -6.50
CA ASP A 25 10.31 11.29 -6.55
C ASP A 25 10.56 10.49 -7.83
N ARG A 26 11.51 10.97 -8.63
CA ARG A 26 11.79 10.45 -9.97
C ARG A 26 12.35 9.03 -9.92
N ASP A 27 13.05 8.66 -8.86
CA ASP A 27 13.59 7.32 -8.65
C ASP A 27 12.47 6.36 -8.23
N VAL A 28 11.53 6.82 -7.39
CA VAL A 28 10.33 6.04 -7.05
C VAL A 28 9.46 5.81 -8.28
N TYR A 29 9.23 6.86 -9.08
CA TYR A 29 8.48 6.75 -10.33
C TYR A 29 9.17 5.80 -11.32
N SER A 30 10.50 5.89 -11.44
CA SER A 30 11.33 5.00 -12.27
C SER A 30 11.21 3.55 -11.80
N ILE A 31 11.30 3.29 -10.49
CA ILE A 31 11.15 1.95 -9.90
C ILE A 31 9.75 1.38 -10.14
N MET A 32 8.71 2.20 -10.09
CA MET A 32 7.33 1.75 -10.34
C MET A 32 7.05 1.50 -11.83
N THR A 33 7.69 2.25 -12.73
CA THR A 33 7.43 2.17 -14.18
C THR A 33 8.32 1.15 -14.88
N THR A 34 9.57 1.01 -14.47
CA THR A 34 10.54 0.07 -15.06
C THR A 34 10.74 -1.19 -14.22
N GLY A 35 10.15 -1.24 -13.02
CA GLY A 35 10.49 -2.23 -12.01
C GLY A 35 11.86 -1.93 -11.38
N ARG A 36 12.14 -2.50 -10.19
CA ARG A 36 13.56 -2.65 -9.81
C ARG A 36 14.18 -3.58 -10.86
N ASN A 37 15.39 -3.30 -11.35
CA ASN A 37 16.18 -4.09 -12.33
C ASN A 37 16.47 -5.56 -11.94
N ARG A 38 15.49 -6.27 -11.42
CA ARG A 38 15.43 -7.69 -11.15
C ARG A 38 14.10 -8.13 -11.69
N GLU A 39 14.07 -9.26 -12.36
CA GLU A 39 12.87 -9.98 -12.79
C GLU A 39 12.01 -10.45 -11.60
N GLN A 40 11.78 -9.59 -10.61
CA GLN A 40 10.71 -9.78 -9.66
C GLN A 40 9.43 -9.39 -10.40
N VAL A 41 8.90 -10.37 -11.14
CA VAL A 41 7.46 -10.47 -11.29
C VAL A 41 6.94 -10.38 -9.86
N PHE A 42 6.38 -9.23 -9.47
CA PHE A 42 5.56 -9.15 -8.26
C PHE A 42 4.38 -10.05 -8.57
N ASP A 43 4.55 -11.33 -8.26
CA ASP A 43 3.54 -12.34 -8.47
C ASP A 43 2.49 -12.09 -7.40
N THR A 44 1.63 -11.13 -7.68
CA THR A 44 0.48 -10.78 -6.85
C THR A 44 -0.46 -11.97 -6.70
N ARG A 45 -0.35 -13.01 -7.54
CA ARG A 45 -1.05 -14.29 -7.35
C ARG A 45 -0.39 -15.20 -6.31
N ASN A 46 0.90 -15.02 -6.02
CA ASN A 46 1.68 -15.82 -5.07
C ASN A 46 2.29 -14.98 -3.92
N ASP A 47 1.78 -13.77 -3.66
CA ASP A 47 2.21 -12.99 -2.50
C ASP A 47 1.68 -13.65 -1.21
N PRO A 48 2.57 -14.20 -0.34
CA PRO A 48 2.15 -14.88 0.88
C PRO A 48 1.36 -13.96 1.82
N LEU A 49 1.66 -12.66 1.82
CA LEU A 49 0.95 -11.69 2.63
C LEU A 49 -0.46 -11.43 2.07
N ALA A 50 -0.58 -11.28 0.76
CA ALA A 50 -1.88 -11.15 0.11
C ALA A 50 -2.75 -12.39 0.33
N ALA A 51 -2.18 -13.60 0.22
CA ALA A 51 -2.87 -14.85 0.50
C ALA A 51 -3.33 -14.95 1.96
N TYR A 52 -2.48 -14.55 2.92
CA TYR A 52 -2.83 -14.51 4.33
C TYR A 52 -3.99 -13.53 4.61
N ILE A 53 -3.90 -12.29 4.09
CA ILE A 53 -4.95 -11.28 4.26
C ILE A 53 -6.25 -11.75 3.62
N TYR A 54 -6.19 -12.34 2.42
CA TYR A 54 -7.35 -12.89 1.74
C TYR A 54 -7.99 -14.02 2.55
N ALA A 55 -7.20 -14.94 3.13
CA ALA A 55 -7.71 -16.02 3.98
C ALA A 55 -8.44 -15.51 5.23
N GLN A 56 -8.06 -14.34 5.76
CA GLN A 56 -8.73 -13.72 6.91
C GLN A 56 -10.02 -12.99 6.53
N LEU A 57 -10.11 -12.44 5.31
CA LEU A 57 -11.24 -11.59 4.89
C LEU A 57 -12.30 -12.34 4.06
N GLY A 58 -11.87 -13.30 3.24
CA GLY A 58 -12.68 -13.87 2.17
C GLY A 58 -13.10 -12.85 1.09
N ASP A 59 -13.84 -13.34 0.08
CA ASP A 59 -14.31 -12.55 -1.06
C ASP A 59 -15.14 -11.32 -0.64
N GLU A 60 -16.06 -11.51 0.30
CA GLU A 60 -16.91 -10.44 0.80
C GLU A 60 -16.12 -9.39 1.58
N GLY A 61 -15.19 -9.81 2.43
CA GLY A 61 -14.37 -8.91 3.23
C GLY A 61 -13.49 -8.04 2.35
N VAL A 62 -12.88 -8.64 1.32
CA VAL A 62 -12.09 -7.91 0.32
C VAL A 62 -12.96 -6.91 -0.44
N SER A 63 -14.14 -7.32 -0.91
CA SER A 63 -15.06 -6.43 -1.62
C SER A 63 -15.49 -5.24 -0.76
N LYS A 64 -15.83 -5.48 0.51
CA LYS A 64 -16.19 -4.44 1.49
C LYS A 64 -14.99 -3.52 1.80
N ALA A 65 -13.78 -4.05 1.92
CA ALA A 65 -12.56 -3.29 2.14
C ALA A 65 -12.27 -2.34 0.97
N LEU A 66 -12.35 -2.85 -0.26
CA LEU A 66 -12.08 -2.09 -1.48
C LEU A 66 -13.16 -1.04 -1.76
N ALA A 67 -14.42 -1.31 -1.44
CA ALA A 67 -15.50 -0.33 -1.54
C ALA A 67 -15.22 0.91 -0.67
N LYS A 68 -14.63 0.71 0.53
CA LYS A 68 -14.25 1.79 1.45
C LYS A 68 -12.94 2.47 1.05
N CYS A 69 -12.07 1.79 0.31
CA CYS A 69 -10.73 2.27 -0.03
C CYS A 69 -10.43 2.12 -1.53
N SER A 70 -11.09 2.94 -2.35
CA SER A 70 -10.84 2.97 -3.80
C SER A 70 -9.45 3.50 -4.19
N PHE A 71 -8.71 4.14 -3.27
CA PHE A 71 -7.35 4.67 -3.51
C PHE A 71 -6.50 4.61 -2.22
N PRO A 72 -5.85 3.47 -1.90
CA PRO A 72 -5.06 3.30 -0.68
C PRO A 72 -3.78 4.16 -0.65
N MET A 73 -3.44 4.84 -1.74
CA MET A 73 -2.26 5.73 -1.82
C MET A 73 -2.42 7.02 -1.00
N ARG A 74 -3.63 7.34 -0.50
CA ARG A 74 -3.84 8.49 0.40
C ARG A 74 -3.83 8.05 1.85
N LYS A 75 -3.08 8.76 2.71
CA LYS A 75 -2.94 8.45 4.15
C LYS A 75 -4.28 8.16 4.85
N THR A 76 -5.30 8.98 4.61
CA THR A 76 -6.64 8.81 5.21
C THR A 76 -7.33 7.52 4.78
N ARG A 77 -7.23 7.17 3.49
CA ARG A 77 -7.82 5.95 2.93
C ARG A 77 -7.04 4.70 3.32
N ALA A 78 -5.71 4.78 3.36
CA ALA A 78 -4.86 3.73 3.91
C ALA A 78 -5.25 3.43 5.37
N LYS A 79 -5.43 4.47 6.19
CA LYS A 79 -5.86 4.31 7.58
C LYS A 79 -7.22 3.64 7.69
N GLN A 80 -8.20 4.06 6.89
CA GLN A 80 -9.53 3.43 6.85
C GLN A 80 -9.48 1.96 6.45
N LEU A 81 -8.61 1.60 5.49
CA LEU A 81 -8.39 0.21 5.12
C LEU A 81 -7.80 -0.59 6.28
N LEU A 82 -6.77 -0.06 6.96
CA LEU A 82 -6.16 -0.71 8.12
C LEU A 82 -7.16 -0.89 9.27
N LEU A 83 -8.03 0.09 9.52
CA LEU A 83 -9.08 -0.01 10.54
C LEU A 83 -10.13 -1.07 10.19
N PHE A 84 -10.39 -1.30 8.90
CA PHE A 84 -11.30 -2.34 8.42
C PHE A 84 -10.74 -3.76 8.59
N LEU A 85 -9.42 -3.93 8.45
CA LEU A 85 -8.78 -5.22 8.63
C LEU A 85 -8.87 -5.70 10.09
N PRO A 86 -8.88 -7.03 10.33
CA PRO A 86 -8.80 -7.58 11.68
C PRO A 86 -7.59 -7.03 12.44
N GLN A 87 -7.79 -6.67 13.71
CA GLN A 87 -6.74 -6.09 14.54
C GLN A 87 -5.52 -7.00 14.65
N THR A 88 -5.75 -8.30 14.81
CA THR A 88 -4.71 -9.32 14.88
C THR A 88 -3.84 -9.32 13.62
N THR A 89 -4.45 -9.25 12.44
CA THR A 89 -3.75 -9.17 11.15
C THR A 89 -2.90 -7.91 11.06
N VAL A 90 -3.45 -6.74 11.39
CA VAL A 90 -2.72 -5.46 11.31
C VAL A 90 -1.55 -5.42 12.28
N LYS A 91 -1.74 -5.93 13.50
CA LYS A 91 -0.70 -5.98 14.52
C LYS A 91 0.44 -6.90 14.12
N LEU A 92 0.14 -8.14 13.72
CA LEU A 92 1.14 -9.12 13.31
C LEU A 92 1.98 -8.62 12.13
N VAL A 93 1.31 -8.14 11.07
CA VAL A 93 2.00 -7.61 9.89
C VAL A 93 2.79 -6.34 10.23
N GLY A 94 2.25 -5.48 11.10
CA GLY A 94 2.92 -4.26 11.53
C GLY A 94 4.19 -4.54 12.35
N GLU A 95 4.14 -5.50 13.27
CA GLU A 95 5.29 -5.95 14.07
C GLU A 95 6.39 -6.52 13.15
N ASP A 96 6.04 -7.41 12.23
CA ASP A 96 6.99 -7.96 11.24
C ASP A 96 7.63 -6.86 10.38
N ILE A 97 6.85 -5.87 9.92
CA ILE A 97 7.37 -4.72 9.16
C ILE A 97 8.31 -3.87 10.02
N ALA A 98 7.97 -3.65 11.29
CA ALA A 98 8.78 -2.86 12.21
C ALA A 98 10.15 -3.52 12.48
N GLU A 99 10.19 -4.85 12.53
CA GLU A 99 11.43 -5.63 12.62
C GLU A 99 12.26 -5.58 11.34
N LEU A 100 11.62 -5.71 10.17
CA LEU A 100 12.31 -5.65 8.88
C LEU A 100 12.81 -4.24 8.53
N ALA A 101 12.07 -3.21 8.94
CA ALA A 101 12.34 -1.82 8.64
C ALA A 101 12.83 -1.07 9.89
N CYS A 102 13.98 -1.47 10.44
CA CYS A 102 14.57 -0.87 11.65
C CYS A 102 14.61 0.67 11.62
N SER A 103 14.86 1.29 10.46
CA SER A 103 14.90 2.76 10.32
C SER A 103 13.54 3.46 10.48
N ARG A 104 12.44 2.70 10.44
CA ARG A 104 11.06 3.19 10.56
C ARG A 104 10.29 2.49 11.69
N LYS A 105 10.96 1.66 12.48
CA LYS A 105 10.38 0.84 13.54
C LYS A 105 9.48 1.65 14.47
N GLU A 106 10.02 2.72 15.04
CA GLU A 106 9.28 3.60 15.96
C GLU A 106 8.05 4.22 15.29
N THR A 107 8.15 4.63 14.03
CA THR A 107 7.01 5.17 13.28
C THR A 107 5.91 4.13 13.07
N VAL A 108 6.29 2.88 12.78
CA VAL A 108 5.33 1.78 12.59
C VAL A 108 4.67 1.42 13.92
N GLU A 109 5.44 1.30 15.00
CA GLU A 109 4.91 1.02 16.34
C GLU A 109 3.95 2.12 16.80
N GLN A 110 4.28 3.39 16.56
CA GLN A 110 3.40 4.51 16.88
C GLN A 110 2.09 4.46 16.07
N LEU A 111 2.16 4.11 14.78
CA LEU A 111 0.96 3.91 13.96
C LEU A 111 0.07 2.79 14.47
N LEU A 112 0.65 1.68 14.97
CA LEU A 112 -0.13 0.59 15.56
C LEU A 112 -0.87 1.06 16.82
N VAL A 113 -0.20 1.82 17.69
CA VAL A 113 -0.83 2.40 18.89
C VAL A 113 -1.96 3.35 18.51
N GLU A 114 -1.76 4.23 17.53
CA GLU A 114 -2.81 5.13 17.04
C GLU A 114 -4.03 4.38 16.51
N LEU A 115 -3.81 3.31 15.74
CA LEU A 115 -4.90 2.50 15.18
C LEU A 115 -5.70 1.79 16.28
N ASP A 116 -5.04 1.29 17.31
CA ASP A 116 -5.71 0.66 18.45
C ASP A 116 -6.57 1.67 19.24
N GLN A 117 -6.05 2.87 19.47
CA GLN A 117 -6.82 3.94 20.11
C GLN A 117 -8.05 4.35 19.29
N GLU A 118 -7.92 4.46 17.97
CA GLU A 118 -9.04 4.80 17.10
C GLU A 118 -10.12 3.72 17.06
N ARG A 119 -9.74 2.43 17.07
CA ARG A 119 -10.72 1.33 17.17
C ARG A 119 -11.51 1.40 18.47
N LEU A 120 -10.85 1.68 19.59
CA LEU A 120 -11.51 1.84 20.90
C LEU A 120 -12.51 3.00 20.87
N GLN A 121 -12.16 4.11 20.22
CA GLN A 121 -13.05 5.26 20.08
C GLN A 121 -14.27 4.93 19.20
N GLN A 122 -14.09 4.19 18.09
CA GLN A 122 -15.20 3.77 17.22
C GLN A 122 -16.19 2.84 17.97
N GLN A 123 -15.68 1.88 18.73
CA GLN A 123 -16.52 0.99 19.54
C GLN A 123 -17.35 1.75 20.59
N GLN A 124 -16.78 2.79 21.20
CA GLN A 124 -17.49 3.64 22.14
C GLN A 124 -18.55 4.52 21.46
N GLN A 125 -18.35 4.92 20.21
CA GLN A 125 -19.34 5.69 19.44
C GLN A 125 -20.52 4.82 19.01
N ASP A 126 -20.26 3.60 18.52
CA ASP A 126 -21.31 2.66 18.12
C ASP A 126 -22.18 2.23 19.31
N ALA A 127 -21.59 2.05 20.50
CA ALA A 127 -22.32 1.74 21.73
C ALA A 127 -23.20 2.89 22.23
N LYS A 128 -22.98 4.12 21.75
CA LYS A 128 -23.67 5.33 22.20
C LYS A 128 -24.87 5.70 21.31
N ILE A 129 -25.13 5.00 20.21
CA ILE A 129 -26.31 5.21 19.39
C ILE A 129 -27.49 4.44 20.02
N PRO A 130 -28.45 5.10 20.70
CA PRO A 130 -29.65 4.42 21.14
C PRO A 130 -30.47 4.02 19.91
N THR A 131 -30.87 2.76 19.84
CA THR A 131 -31.80 2.21 18.86
C THR A 131 -33.16 2.89 18.99
N THR A 132 -33.33 4.08 18.41
CA THR A 132 -34.64 4.65 18.12
C THR A 132 -35.11 4.13 16.77
N SER A 133 -35.66 2.92 16.76
CA SER A 133 -36.57 2.49 15.71
C SER A 133 -37.66 1.63 16.34
N GLY A 134 -38.69 2.32 16.83
CA GLY A 134 -40.03 1.81 16.89
C GLY A 134 -40.85 2.54 15.83
N ALA A 135 -41.37 1.78 14.86
CA ALA A 135 -42.65 1.97 14.16
C ALA A 135 -42.82 0.82 13.18
#